data_AF-A0A8J3YU11-F1
#
_entry.id   AF-A0A8J3YU11-F1
#
_cell.length_a   1.000
_cell.length_b   1.000
_cell.length_c   1.000
_cell.angle_alpha   90.00
_cell.angle_beta   90.00
_cell.angle_gamma   90.00
#
_symmetry.space_group_name_H-M   'P 1'
#
loop_
_entity.id
_entity.type
_entity.pdbx_description
1 polymer ?
#
loop_
_entity_poly.entity_id
_entity_poly.type
_entity_poly.pdbx_seq_one_letter_code
_entity_poly.pdbx_strand_id
1 'polypeptide(L)' 'MSVFPIVLFGLAGVLLGGAWSLKRQGAPITASALLGVLAVMAAAAGVLRLSLGGE' A
#
# COMPACT_ATOMS: atom_id res chain seq x y z
N MET A 1 -11.54 13.35 -13.80
CA MET A 1 -10.23 12.73 -13.47
C MET A 1 -10.11 12.56 -11.97
N SER A 2 -10.40 11.34 -11.48
CA SER A 2 -10.22 11.03 -10.06
C SER A 2 -8.74 10.77 -9.77
N VAL A 3 -8.16 11.52 -8.83
CA VAL A 3 -6.78 11.29 -8.33
C VAL A 3 -6.69 10.11 -7.36
N PHE A 4 -7.82 9.47 -7.05
CA PHE A 4 -7.92 8.40 -6.07
C PHE A 4 -6.99 7.20 -6.33
N PRO A 5 -6.84 6.69 -7.58
CA PRO A 5 -5.89 5.60 -7.85
C PRO A 5 -4.44 6.01 -7.56
N ILE A 6 -4.08 7.26 -7.86
CA ILE A 6 -2.74 7.81 -7.60
C ILE A 6 -2.47 7.80 -6.09
N VAL A 7 -3.44 8.23 -5.28
CA VAL A 7 -3.34 8.19 -3.82
C VAL A 7 -3.19 6.76 -3.30
N LEU A 8 -3.96 5.80 -3.82
CA LEU A 8 -3.88 4.40 -3.41
C LEU A 8 -2.52 3.77 -3.72
N PHE A 9 -1.97 4.02 -4.91
CA PHE A 9 -0.64 3.53 -5.26
C PHE A 9 0.47 4.24 -4.47
N GLY A 10 0.35 5.56 -4.25
CA GLY A 10 1.26 6.31 -3.39
C GLY A 10 1.27 5.75 -1.97
N LEU A 11 0.08 5.49 -1.41
CA LEU A 11 -0.08 4.87 -0.10
C LEU A 11 0.54 3.47 -0.05
N ALA A 12 0.33 2.64 -1.08
CA ALA A 12 0.96 1.33 -1.17
C ALA A 12 2.50 1.42 -1.12
N GLY A 13 3.08 2.36 -1.85
CA GLY A 13 4.53 2.62 -1.82
C GLY A 13 5.03 3.06 -0.45
N VAL A 14 4.33 3.99 0.21
CA VAL A 14 4.67 4.47 1.56
C VAL A 14 4.57 3.33 2.58
N LEU A 15 3.51 2.51 2.54
CA LEU A 15 3.32 1.38 3.45
C LEU A 15 4.40 0.31 3.26
N LEU A 16 4.76 0.00 2.01
CA LEU A 16 5.84 -0.93 1.69
C LEU A 16 7.20 -0.42 2.16
N GLY A 17 7.47 0.87 1.94
CA GLY A 17 8.67 1.54 2.47
C GLY A 17 8.71 1.53 4.01
N GLY A 18 7.56 1.76 4.65
CA GLY A 18 7.38 1.66 6.10
C GLY A 18 7.64 0.24 6.63
N ALA A 19 7.08 -0.79 5.99
CA ALA A 19 7.32 -2.19 6.33
C ALA A 19 8.82 -2.54 6.22
N TRP A 20 9.48 -2.11 5.14
CA TRP A 20 10.91 -2.32 4.94
C TRP A 20 11.77 -1.58 5.98
N SER A 21 11.40 -0.34 6.29
CA SER A 21 12.06 0.46 7.32
C SER A 21 11.95 -0.20 8.70
N LEU A 22 10.76 -0.66 9.09
CA LEU A 22 10.54 -1.38 10.35
C LEU A 22 11.33 -2.68 10.41
N LYS A 23 11.34 -3.45 9.33
CA LYS A 23 12.13 -4.68 9.24
C LYS A 23 13.62 -4.40 9.48
N ARG A 24 14.15 -3.30 8.93
CA ARG A 24 15.56 -2.88 9.15
C ARG A 24 15.82 -2.38 10.57
N GLN A 25 14.83 -1.79 11.23
CA GLN A 25 14.92 -1.32 12.61
C GLN A 25 14.79 -2.45 13.65
N GLY A 26 14.66 -3.71 13.21
CA GLY A 26 14.46 -4.85 14.13
C GLY A 26 13.08 -4.82 14.81
N ALA A 27 12.12 -4.08 14.25
CA ALA A 27 10.76 -4.03 14.75
C ALA A 27 10.10 -5.41 14.67
N PRO A 28 9.08 -5.69 15.51
CA PRO A 28 8.40 -6.98 15.51
C PRO A 28 7.85 -7.35 14.13
N ILE A 29 8.05 -8.62 13.75
CA ILE A 29 7.63 -9.16 12.45
C ILE A 29 6.16 -8.88 12.17
N THR A 30 5.31 -8.97 13.20
CA THR A 30 3.87 -8.70 13.10
C THR A 30 3.57 -7.29 12.59
N ALA A 31 4.29 -6.27 13.06
CA ALA A 31 4.12 -4.89 12.63
C ALA A 31 4.54 -4.70 11.15
N SER A 32 5.68 -5.27 10.77
CA SER A 32 6.16 -5.21 9.38
C SER A 32 5.24 -5.97 8.42
N ALA A 33 4.71 -7.11 8.84
CA ALA A 33 3.79 -7.93 8.06
C ALA A 33 2.44 -7.22 7.87
N LEU A 34 1.90 -6.59 8.92
CA LEU A 34 0.66 -5.83 8.84
C LEU A 34 0.77 -4.70 7.82
N LEU A 35 1.87 -3.93 7.84
CA LEU A 35 2.12 -2.89 6.83
C LEU A 35 2.25 -3.45 5.42
N GLY A 36 2.89 -4.61 5.27
CA GLY A 36 2.96 -5.32 3.98
C GLY A 36 1.58 -5.71 3.46
N VAL A 37 0.71 -6.26 4.32
CA VAL A 37 -0.68 -6.61 3.96
C VAL A 37 -1.47 -5.37 3.54
N LEU A 38 -1.35 -4.28 4.30
CA LEU A 38 -2.02 -3.03 3.97
C LEU A 38 -1.52 -2.44 2.64
N ALA A 39 -0.22 -2.54 2.36
CA ALA A 39 0.36 -2.11 1.07
C ALA A 39 -0.24 -2.90 -0.10
N VAL A 40 -0.37 -4.24 0.04
CA VAL A 40 -0.98 -5.10 -0.98
C VAL A 40 -2.45 -4.74 -1.17
N MET A 41 -3.21 -4.53 -0.09
CA MET A 41 -4.61 -4.12 -0.17
C MET A 41 -4.79 -2.77 -0.88
N ALA A 42 -3.93 -1.79 -0.59
CA ALA A 42 -3.95 -0.48 -1.24
C ALA A 42 -3.63 -0.59 -2.75
N ALA A 43 -2.62 -1.39 -3.12
CA ALA A 43 -2.29 -1.65 -4.51
C ALA A 43 -3.43 -2.36 -5.24
N ALA A 44 -4.03 -3.39 -4.62
CA ALA A 44 -5.17 -4.11 -5.17
C ALA A 44 -6.37 -3.17 -5.38
N ALA A 45 -6.69 -2.33 -4.39
CA ALA A 45 -7.74 -1.33 -4.52
C ALA A 45 -7.45 -0.33 -5.66
N GLY A 46 -6.20 0.10 -5.82
CA GLY A 46 -5.78 0.98 -6.92
C GLY A 46 -5.99 0.32 -8.29
N VAL A 47 -5.58 -0.93 -8.43
CA VAL A 47 -5.77 -1.73 -9.65
C VAL A 47 -7.26 -1.94 -9.94
N LEU A 48 -8.04 -2.34 -8.92
CA LEU A 48 -9.48 -2.51 -9.05
C LEU A 48 -10.15 -1.22 -9.51
N ARG A 49 -9.78 -0.06 -8.96
CA ARG A 49 -10.35 1.24 -9.36
C ARG A 49 -9.97 1.67 -10.78
N LEU A 50 -8.77 1.33 -11.25
CA LEU A 50 -8.39 1.56 -12.63
C LEU A 50 -9.11 0.62 -13.60
N SER A 51 -9.31 -0.64 -13.20
CA SER A 51 -9.90 -1.70 -14.04
C SER A 51 -11.43 -1.62 -14.11
N LEU A 52 -12.10 -1.34 -12.99
CA LEU A 52 -13.56 -1.26 -12.89
C LEU A 52 -14.16 0.07 -13.37
N GLY A 53 -13.33 1.00 -13.87
CA GLY A 53 -13.81 2.28 -14.36
C GLY A 53 -13.79 3.36 -13.28
N GLY A 54 -12.92 4.35 -13.51
CA GLY A 54 -13.05 5.66 -12.89
C GLY A 54 -14.19 6.40 -13.58
N GLU A 55 -15.14 6.86 -12.77
CA GLU A 55 -16.09 7.90 -13.15
C GLU A 55 -15.36 9.15 -13.71
#